data_AF-A0A227IVH7-F1
#
_entry.id   AF-A0A227IVH7-F1
#
_cell.length_a   1.000
_cell.length_b   1.000
_cell.length_c   1.000
_cell.angle_alpha   90.00
_cell.angle_beta   90.00
_cell.angle_gamma   90.00
#
_symmetry.space_group_name_H-M   'P 1'
#
loop_
_entity.id
_entity.type
_entity.pdbx_description
1 polymer ?
#
loop_
_entity_poly.entity_id
_entity_poly.type
_entity_poly.pdbx_seq_one_letter_code
_entity_poly.pdbx_strand_id
1 'polypeptide(L)'
;KAAEIVIEVKDDAPSIDGVEALTVDEDDLASIGSDQNDSVSVDGKFTTTEGSDRVVSYQLDASTNPIDGLTSHGEAVELVETA
;
A
#
# COMPACT_ATOMS: atom_id res chain seq x y z
N LYS A 1 -35.67 -11.82 41.61
CA LYS A 1 -35.77 -11.46 40.18
C LYS A 1 -34.38 -11.65 39.60
N ALA A 2 -34.17 -12.59 38.68
CA ALA A 2 -32.89 -12.71 38.01
C ALA A 2 -32.72 -11.50 37.09
N ALA A 3 -31.54 -10.87 37.09
CA ALA A 3 -31.20 -9.84 36.12
C ALA A 3 -30.63 -10.54 34.89
N GLU A 4 -31.17 -10.20 33.72
CA GLU A 4 -30.69 -10.68 32.45
C GLU A 4 -29.55 -9.76 32.00
N ILE A 5 -28.36 -10.32 31.76
CA ILE A 5 -27.25 -9.59 31.16
C ILE A 5 -27.29 -9.91 29.67
N VAL A 6 -27.54 -8.90 28.84
CA VAL A 6 -27.48 -9.02 27.39
C VAL A 6 -26.04 -8.78 26.96
N ILE A 7 -25.43 -9.76 26.29
CA ILE A 7 -24.15 -9.59 25.60
C ILE A 7 -24.46 -9.35 24.13
N GLU A 8 -23.98 -8.24 23.59
CA GLU A 8 -24.05 -7.93 22.16
C GLU A 8 -22.68 -8.21 21.52
N VAL A 9 -22.66 -9.10 20.53
CA VAL A 9 -21.48 -9.35 19.70
C VAL A 9 -21.62 -8.53 18.42
N LYS A 10 -20.66 -7.65 18.16
CA LYS A 10 -20.60 -6.84 16.93
C LYS A 10 -19.66 -7.53 15.93
N ASP A 11 -20.11 -7.59 14.69
CA ASP A 11 -19.36 -8.09 13.55
C ASP A 11 -18.98 -6.91 12.66
N ASP A 12 -17.69 -6.71 12.41
CA ASP A 12 -17.13 -5.64 11.59
C ASP A 12 -16.09 -6.21 10.60
N ALA A 13 -15.89 -5.51 9.49
CA ALA A 13 -14.94 -5.91 8.46
C ALA A 13 -13.55 -5.33 8.74
N PRO A 14 -12.46 -6.02 8.35
CA PRO A 14 -11.12 -5.46 8.44
C PRO A 14 -10.98 -4.13 7.68
N SER A 15 -10.25 -3.17 8.24
CA SER A 15 -9.88 -1.90 7.56
C SER A 15 -8.38 -1.77 7.40
N ILE A 16 -7.96 -1.12 6.30
CA ILE A 16 -6.59 -0.67 6.07
C ILE A 16 -6.56 0.85 6.22
N ASP A 17 -5.69 1.33 7.09
CA ASP A 17 -5.53 2.73 7.46
C ASP A 17 -4.05 3.13 7.45
N GLY A 18 -3.77 4.44 7.54
CA GLY A 18 -2.40 4.95 7.62
C GLY A 18 -1.58 4.72 6.35
N VAL A 19 -2.25 4.66 5.19
CA VAL A 19 -1.59 4.60 3.88
C VAL A 19 -1.01 5.98 3.58
N GLU A 20 0.29 6.04 3.32
CA GLU A 20 1.00 7.26 2.93
C GLU A 20 1.41 7.20 1.45
N ALA A 21 1.38 8.34 0.78
CA ALA A 21 1.87 8.45 -0.58
C ALA A 21 3.39 8.31 -0.60
N LEU A 22 3.90 7.46 -1.49
CA LEU A 22 5.33 7.29 -1.72
C LEU A 22 5.71 7.92 -3.05
N THR A 23 6.89 8.53 -3.11
CA THR A 23 7.42 9.19 -4.30
C THR A 23 8.84 8.74 -4.56
N VAL A 24 9.15 8.52 -5.84
CA VAL A 24 10.50 8.35 -6.39
C VAL A 24 10.58 9.27 -7.61
N ASP A 25 11.77 9.79 -7.90
CA ASP A 25 12.04 10.59 -9.08
C ASP A 25 13.12 9.90 -9.94
N GLU A 26 13.02 10.10 -11.25
CA GLU A 26 14.02 9.61 -12.20
C GLU A 26 15.31 10.41 -12.20
N ASP A 27 15.26 11.68 -11.79
CA ASP A 27 16.44 12.53 -11.75
C ASP A 27 17.49 12.09 -10.72
N ASP A 28 17.13 11.11 -9.87
CA ASP A 28 18.03 10.43 -8.95
C ASP A 28 18.65 9.13 -9.48
N LEU A 29 18.24 8.65 -10.65
CA LEU A 29 18.78 7.44 -11.24
C LEU A 29 20.28 7.59 -11.55
N ALA A 30 21.08 6.64 -11.05
CA ALA A 30 22.52 6.69 -11.22
C ALA A 30 22.95 6.76 -12.70
N SER A 31 23.93 7.61 -13.00
CA SER A 31 24.52 7.83 -14.33
C SER A 31 23.62 8.52 -15.36
N ILE A 32 22.33 8.69 -15.11
CA ILE A 32 21.38 9.23 -16.09
C ILE A 32 20.56 10.41 -15.54
N GLY A 33 20.22 10.39 -14.25
CA GLY A 33 19.49 11.46 -13.57
C GLY A 33 20.28 12.76 -13.40
N SER A 34 19.57 13.89 -13.34
CA SER A 34 20.19 15.23 -13.29
C SER A 34 20.62 15.69 -11.90
N ASP A 35 20.03 15.18 -10.82
CA ASP A 35 20.34 15.59 -9.44
C ASP A 35 21.13 14.51 -8.68
N GLN A 36 20.69 13.24 -8.76
CA GLN A 36 21.37 12.07 -8.16
C GLN A 36 21.68 12.22 -6.66
N ASN A 37 20.82 12.92 -5.93
CA ASN A 37 21.05 13.28 -4.53
C ASN A 37 20.09 12.60 -3.55
N ASP A 38 18.98 12.04 -4.04
CA ASP A 38 18.01 11.30 -3.23
C ASP A 38 18.00 9.79 -3.56
N SER A 39 17.15 9.05 -2.84
CA SER A 39 17.05 7.60 -2.93
C SER A 39 16.16 7.17 -4.09
N VAL A 40 16.64 6.23 -4.91
CA VAL A 40 15.85 5.57 -5.96
C VAL A 40 14.91 4.48 -5.44
N SER A 41 14.83 4.32 -4.12
CA SER A 41 13.93 3.38 -3.45
C SER A 41 13.22 4.04 -2.29
N VAL A 42 11.95 3.69 -2.11
CA VAL A 42 11.11 4.18 -1.02
C VAL A 42 10.33 3.01 -0.41
N ASP A 43 10.29 2.97 0.93
CA ASP A 43 9.50 2.01 1.69
C ASP A 43 8.34 2.73 2.36
N GLY A 44 7.16 2.11 2.32
CA GLY A 44 5.97 2.57 3.03
C GLY A 44 5.44 1.51 3.98
N LYS A 45 4.54 1.94 4.87
CA LYS A 45 3.79 1.05 5.74
C LYS A 45 2.33 1.46 5.76
N PHE A 46 1.47 0.50 6.03
CA PHE A 46 0.07 0.71 6.35
C PHE A 46 -0.25 -0.04 7.64
N THR A 47 -1.39 0.27 8.24
CA THR A 47 -1.90 -0.41 9.42
C THR A 47 -3.18 -1.14 9.08
N THR A 48 -3.36 -2.31 9.69
CA THR A 48 -4.59 -3.11 9.56
C THR A 48 -5.30 -3.17 10.89
N THR A 49 -6.60 -2.88 10.88
CA THR A 49 -7.50 -3.17 12.00
C THR A 49 -8.32 -4.40 11.62
N GLU A 50 -8.06 -5.56 12.24
CA GLU A 50 -8.75 -6.81 11.86
C GLU A 50 -10.21 -6.86 12.31
N GLY A 51 -10.59 -6.06 13.31
CA GLY A 51 -11.94 -6.07 13.88
C GLY A 51 -12.26 -7.37 14.61
N SER A 52 -13.43 -7.95 14.33
CA SER A 52 -13.91 -9.25 14.79
C SER A 52 -13.36 -10.41 13.94
N ASP A 53 -12.70 -10.11 12.82
CA ASP A 53 -12.12 -11.05 11.87
C ASP A 53 -10.59 -11.14 11.98
N ARG A 54 -9.96 -11.95 11.12
CA ARG A 54 -8.49 -12.04 10.96
C ARG A 54 -8.10 -11.83 9.50
N VAL A 55 -6.98 -11.17 9.24
CA VAL A 55 -6.43 -11.02 7.90
C VAL A 55 -5.48 -12.15 7.57
N VAL A 56 -5.76 -12.86 6.47
CA VAL A 56 -5.01 -14.04 6.03
C VAL A 56 -4.08 -13.77 4.84
N SER A 57 -4.32 -12.68 4.11
CA SER A 57 -3.54 -12.28 2.95
C SER A 57 -3.74 -10.80 2.63
N TYR A 58 -2.74 -10.20 2.03
CA TYR A 58 -2.81 -8.90 1.37
C TYR A 58 -2.54 -9.12 -0.11
N GLN A 59 -3.18 -8.33 -0.96
CA GLN A 59 -2.93 -8.31 -2.40
C GLN A 59 -2.92 -6.88 -2.90
N LEU A 60 -2.04 -6.56 -3.84
CA LEU A 60 -2.07 -5.31 -4.57
C LEU A 60 -3.20 -5.32 -5.61
N ASP A 61 -4.18 -4.43 -5.47
CA ASP A 61 -5.23 -4.26 -6.47
C ASP A 61 -4.73 -3.41 -7.64
N ALA A 62 -4.35 -4.08 -8.73
CA ALA A 62 -3.95 -3.47 -10.00
C ALA A 62 -5.09 -3.36 -11.03
N SER A 63 -6.36 -3.46 -10.60
CA SER A 63 -7.52 -3.29 -11.49
C SER A 63 -7.57 -1.89 -12.14
N THR A 64 -7.01 -0.90 -11.44
CA THR A 64 -6.57 0.36 -12.03
C THR A 64 -5.05 0.30 -12.24
N ASN A 65 -4.55 0.78 -13.37
CA ASN A 65 -3.10 0.91 -13.60
C ASN A 65 -2.64 2.35 -13.26
N PRO A 66 -2.21 2.65 -12.02
CA PRO A 66 -1.82 4.00 -11.63
C PRO A 66 -0.52 4.45 -12.29
N ILE A 67 0.28 3.53 -12.83
CA ILE A 67 1.54 3.81 -13.50
C ILE A 67 1.43 3.78 -15.04
N ASP A 68 0.20 3.74 -15.57
CA ASP A 68 -0.01 3.70 -17.02
C ASP A 68 0.59 4.94 -17.71
N GLY A 69 1.37 4.69 -18.76
CA GLY A 69 2.08 5.74 -19.50
C GLY A 69 3.29 6.35 -18.79
N LEU A 70 3.63 5.91 -17.57
CA LEU A 70 4.90 6.30 -16.93
C LEU A 70 6.05 5.58 -17.65
N THR A 71 7.06 6.35 -18.03
CA THR A 71 8.25 5.84 -18.70
C THR A 71 9.48 6.43 -18.07
N SER A 72 10.47 5.59 -17.79
CA SER A 72 11.82 6.03 -17.46
C SER A 72 12.76 5.94 -18.65
N HIS A 73 13.21 7.11 -19.12
CA HIS A 73 13.99 7.25 -20.35
C HIS A 73 13.38 6.55 -21.59
N GLY A 74 12.05 6.47 -21.65
CA GLY A 74 11.33 5.80 -22.74
C GLY A 74 11.10 4.30 -22.52
N GLU A 75 11.65 3.72 -21.46
CA GLU A 75 11.31 2.37 -20.99
C GLU A 75 10.10 2.43 -20.07
N ALA A 76 9.15 1.50 -20.21
CA ALA A 76 7.94 1.50 -19.39
C ALA A 76 8.27 1.18 -17.92
N VAL A 77 7.60 1.88 -16.99
CA VAL A 77 7.64 1.54 -15.58
C VAL A 77 6.74 0.31 -15.34
N GLU A 78 7.19 -0.61 -14.48
CA GLU A 78 6.44 -1.82 -14.13
C GLU A 78 6.09 -1.84 -12.63
N LEU A 79 4.90 -2.36 -12.33
CA LEU A 79 4.43 -2.60 -10.96
C LEU A 79 4.33 -4.10 -10.74
N VAL A 80 5.22 -4.65 -9.91
CA VAL A 80 5.32 -6.08 -9.65
C VAL A 80 5.04 -6.38 -8.18
N GLU A 81 3.99 -7.15 -7.92
CA GLU A 81 3.75 -7.74 -6.60
C GLU A 81 4.73 -8.90 -6.39
N THR A 82 5.53 -8.83 -5.32
CA THR A 82 6.49 -9.88 -4.96
C THR A 82 6.05 -10.54 -3.65
N ALA A 83 5.97 -11.88 -3.65
CA ALA A 83 5.49 -12.69 -2.52
C ALA A 83 6.57 -13.00 -1.48
#